data_AF-A0A8J6REX7-F1
#
_entry.id   AF-A0A8J6REX7-F1
#
_cell.length_a   1.000
_cell.length_b   1.000
_cell.length_c   1.000
_cell.angle_alpha   90.00
_cell.angle_beta   90.00
_cell.angle_gamma   90.00
#
_symmetry.space_group_name_H-M   'P 1'
#
loop_
_entity.id
_entity.type
_entity.pdbx_description
1 polymer ?
#
loop_
_entity_poly.entity_id
_entity_poly.type
_entity_poly.pdbx_seq_one_letter_code
_entity_poly.pdbx_strand_id
1 'polypeptide(L)'
;MTTTNDSSNGSADTPEKEPARATRGRTKRAAAASGGIVKTSPENSDVLVLADNTRVFETDTLPNHRPIALDTFEIVGTLDRAGVRPIGANTFEISTTDTLPGHRPVAVSTLHIADIHTLPGDRPIANNDDVDPHPSILMGYLD
;
A
#
# COMPACT_ATOMS: atom_id res chain seq x y z
N MET A 1 -23.19 42.08 14.50
CA MET A 1 -22.03 42.43 13.65
C MET A 1 -21.87 41.33 12.63
N THR A 2 -22.09 41.64 11.36
CA THR A 2 -22.05 40.72 10.22
C THR A 2 -20.68 40.85 9.54
N THR A 3 -19.90 39.77 9.49
CA THR A 3 -18.63 39.71 8.75
C THR A 3 -18.84 38.90 7.49
N THR A 4 -18.76 39.57 6.34
CA THR A 4 -18.72 39.01 4.99
C THR A 4 -17.30 38.51 4.71
N ASN A 5 -17.15 37.21 4.42
CA ASN A 5 -15.90 36.63 3.93
C ASN A 5 -15.90 36.67 2.39
N ASP A 6 -15.11 37.57 1.82
CA ASP A 6 -14.79 37.56 0.39
C ASP A 6 -13.86 36.38 0.08
N SER A 7 -14.37 35.45 -0.74
CA SER A 7 -13.59 34.32 -1.26
C SER A 7 -12.88 34.75 -2.54
N SER A 8 -11.60 35.10 -2.44
CA SER A 8 -10.73 35.32 -3.58
C SER A 8 -10.25 33.98 -4.15
N ASN A 9 -10.98 33.47 -5.14
CA ASN A 9 -10.58 32.27 -5.89
C ASN A 9 -9.55 32.69 -6.96
N GLY A 10 -8.27 32.44 -6.71
CA GLY A 10 -7.19 32.68 -7.67
C GLY A 10 -7.27 31.70 -8.84
N SER A 11 -7.50 32.23 -10.05
CA SER A 11 -7.38 31.47 -11.30
C SER A 11 -5.91 31.10 -11.55
N ALA A 12 -5.64 29.81 -11.77
CA ALA A 12 -4.34 29.33 -12.20
C ALA A 12 -4.19 29.55 -13.71
N ASP A 13 -3.24 30.40 -14.10
CA ASP A 13 -2.78 30.55 -15.48
C ASP A 13 -2.00 29.30 -15.91
N THR A 14 -2.50 28.60 -16.94
CA THR A 14 -1.79 27.58 -17.70
C THR A 14 -0.96 28.23 -18.81
N PRO A 15 0.36 27.99 -18.91
CA PRO A 15 1.11 28.29 -20.13
C PRO A 15 1.10 27.11 -21.09
N GLU A 16 0.82 27.44 -22.34
CA GLU A 16 0.65 26.58 -23.50
C GLU A 16 1.93 25.83 -23.91
N LYS A 17 1.72 24.71 -24.60
CA LYS A 17 2.72 23.77 -25.13
C LYS A 17 2.89 23.99 -26.63
N GLU A 18 4.10 24.29 -27.10
CA GLU A 18 4.49 24.17 -28.52
C GLU A 18 5.77 23.33 -28.71
N PRO A 19 5.95 22.64 -29.86
CA PRO A 19 6.78 21.44 -29.97
C PRO A 19 8.19 21.70 -30.52
N ALA A 20 9.24 21.26 -29.82
CA ALA A 20 10.61 21.29 -30.32
C ALA A 20 11.11 19.89 -30.74
N ARG A 21 11.04 19.67 -32.05
CA ARG A 21 12.02 19.00 -32.95
C ARG A 21 12.82 17.78 -32.43
N ALA A 22 12.49 16.63 -33.02
CA ALA A 22 13.17 15.35 -32.87
C ALA A 22 14.64 15.39 -33.33
N THR A 23 15.55 14.89 -32.48
CA THR A 23 16.87 14.41 -32.90
C THR A 23 16.98 12.92 -32.57
N ARG A 24 17.02 12.09 -33.62
CA ARG A 24 17.14 10.62 -33.55
C ARG A 24 18.53 10.23 -33.00
N GLY A 25 18.62 9.99 -31.70
CA GLY A 25 19.74 9.27 -31.08
C GLY A 25 19.44 7.77 -31.03
N ARG A 26 19.98 7.01 -31.99
CA ARG A 26 19.91 5.55 -32.02
C ARG A 26 20.84 4.98 -30.93
N THR A 27 20.34 4.78 -29.72
CA THR A 27 21.03 3.98 -28.70
C THR A 27 20.61 2.52 -28.84
N LYS A 28 21.59 1.66 -29.15
CA LYS A 28 21.41 0.20 -29.18
C LYS A 28 21.01 -0.23 -27.76
N ARG A 29 19.76 -0.67 -27.58
CA ARG A 29 19.36 -1.36 -26.35
C ARG A 29 19.93 -2.77 -26.42
N ALA A 30 21.08 -2.97 -25.80
CA ALA A 30 21.51 -4.29 -25.42
C ALA A 30 20.55 -4.76 -24.32
N ALA A 31 19.84 -5.86 -24.57
CA ALA A 31 19.07 -6.55 -23.57
C ALA A 31 20.06 -7.12 -22.53
N ALA A 32 20.17 -6.46 -21.39
CA ALA A 32 20.91 -7.00 -20.25
C ALA A 32 20.00 -8.00 -19.54
N ALA A 33 20.36 -9.27 -19.67
CA ALA A 33 19.84 -10.34 -18.85
C ALA A 33 20.27 -10.12 -17.37
N SER A 34 19.29 -10.26 -16.47
CA SER A 34 19.39 -10.59 -15.04
C SER A 34 20.43 -9.88 -14.16
N GLY A 35 19.94 -8.99 -13.27
CA GLY A 35 20.61 -8.61 -12.00
C GLY A 35 21.72 -7.57 -12.10
N GLY A 36 21.38 -6.32 -12.43
CA GLY A 36 22.31 -5.19 -12.40
C GLY A 36 22.10 -4.29 -11.18
N ILE A 37 23.19 -3.85 -10.54
CA ILE A 37 23.19 -2.82 -9.50
C ILE A 37 22.65 -1.52 -10.11
N VAL A 38 21.45 -1.10 -9.71
CA VAL A 38 20.87 0.17 -10.15
C VAL A 38 21.32 1.26 -9.18
N LYS A 39 22.47 1.89 -9.46
CA LYS A 39 22.94 3.05 -8.69
C LYS A 39 22.04 4.26 -8.99
N THR A 40 21.30 4.75 -8.01
CA THR A 40 20.47 5.95 -8.15
C THR A 40 21.16 7.16 -7.53
N SER A 41 21.76 8.02 -8.37
CA SER A 41 22.33 9.35 -8.03
C SER A 41 23.44 9.40 -6.95
N PRO A 42 24.47 10.27 -7.07
CA PRO A 42 25.71 10.16 -6.29
C PRO A 42 25.62 10.50 -4.80
N GLU A 43 24.47 10.98 -4.30
CA GLU A 43 24.40 11.62 -2.98
C GLU A 43 23.81 10.73 -1.88
N ASN A 44 23.17 9.59 -2.19
CA ASN A 44 22.54 8.77 -1.15
C ASN A 44 22.49 7.29 -1.54
N SER A 45 23.10 6.44 -0.70
CA SER A 45 22.79 5.01 -0.50
C SER A 45 22.66 4.13 -1.76
N ASP A 46 23.69 3.33 -2.07
CA ASP A 46 23.66 2.33 -3.14
C ASP A 46 22.56 1.27 -2.86
N VAL A 47 21.44 1.33 -3.59
CA VAL A 47 20.39 0.30 -3.56
C VAL A 47 20.80 -0.84 -4.51
N LEU A 48 20.97 -2.03 -3.95
CA LEU A 48 21.26 -3.24 -4.72
C LEU A 48 19.95 -3.91 -5.13
N VAL A 49 19.88 -4.40 -6.38
CA VAL A 49 18.73 -5.16 -6.90
C VAL A 49 19.17 -6.59 -7.14
N LEU A 50 18.54 -7.54 -6.44
CA LEU A 50 18.84 -8.96 -6.54
C LEU A 50 18.19 -9.58 -7.79
N ALA A 51 18.53 -10.84 -8.08
CA ALA A 51 18.01 -11.58 -9.23
C ALA A 51 16.49 -11.77 -9.20
N ASP A 52 15.89 -11.77 -8.01
CA ASP A 52 14.45 -11.85 -7.74
C ASP A 52 13.75 -10.48 -7.71
N ASN A 53 14.45 -9.42 -8.15
CA ASN A 53 14.00 -8.02 -8.10
C ASN A 53 13.85 -7.42 -6.69
N THR A 54 14.26 -8.12 -5.64
CA THR A 54 14.29 -7.55 -4.28
C THR A 54 15.30 -6.41 -4.22
N ARG A 55 14.87 -5.27 -3.68
CA ARG A 55 15.74 -4.09 -3.49
C ARG A 55 16.26 -4.09 -2.07
N VAL A 56 17.57 -4.03 -1.91
CA VAL A 56 18.22 -4.01 -0.59
C VAL A 56 19.14 -2.81 -0.45
N PHE A 57 19.30 -2.35 0.77
CA PHE A 57 20.23 -1.29 1.15
C PHE A 57 21.17 -1.81 2.23
N GLU A 58 22.47 -1.57 2.07
CA GLU A 58 23.49 -1.90 3.07
C GLU A 58 23.45 -0.90 4.22
N THR A 59 23.49 -1.36 5.47
CA THR A 59 23.46 -0.48 6.64
C THR A 59 24.50 -0.87 7.67
N ASP A 60 25.19 0.13 8.22
CA ASP A 60 26.15 -0.03 9.31
C ASP A 60 25.49 0.05 10.69
N THR A 61 24.20 0.40 10.74
CA THR A 61 23.47 0.66 11.99
C THR A 61 22.94 -0.62 12.65
N LEU A 62 22.79 -1.69 11.88
CA LEU A 62 22.33 -2.98 12.39
C LEU A 62 23.51 -3.85 12.84
N PRO A 63 23.35 -4.66 13.90
CA PRO A 63 24.37 -5.62 14.30
C PRO A 63 24.79 -6.53 13.13
N ASN A 64 26.10 -6.69 12.95
CA ASN A 64 26.71 -7.46 11.85
C ASN A 64 26.43 -6.92 10.44
N HIS A 65 26.16 -5.61 10.28
CA HIS A 65 25.98 -4.96 8.98
C HIS A 65 24.90 -5.65 8.11
N ARG A 66 23.82 -6.12 8.74
CA ARG A 66 22.77 -6.89 8.05
C ARG A 66 22.04 -5.98 7.05
N PRO A 67 21.99 -6.31 5.75
CA PRO A 67 21.25 -5.53 4.77
C PRO A 67 19.75 -5.45 5.08
N ILE A 68 19.11 -4.36 4.66
CA ILE A 68 17.67 -4.13 4.82
C ILE A 68 17.00 -4.18 3.44
N ALA A 69 15.93 -4.96 3.32
CA ALA A 69 15.09 -4.95 2.12
C ALA A 69 14.11 -3.78 2.16
N LEU A 70 13.90 -3.14 1.01
CA LEU A 70 12.85 -2.12 0.84
C LEU A 70 11.49 -2.80 0.67
N ASP A 71 10.47 -2.23 1.30
CA ASP A 71 9.07 -2.69 1.24
C ASP A 71 8.14 -1.52 0.83
N THR A 72 6.91 -1.83 0.45
CA THR A 72 5.87 -0.83 0.09
C THR A 72 5.10 -0.32 1.30
N PHE A 73 5.57 -0.58 2.52
CA PHE A 73 4.92 -0.15 3.76
C PHE A 73 4.92 1.38 3.90
N GLU A 74 3.73 1.97 4.05
CA GLU A 74 3.55 3.42 4.19
C GLU A 74 3.44 3.82 5.66
N ILE A 75 4.23 4.82 6.06
CA ILE A 75 4.19 5.43 7.39
C ILE A 75 3.45 6.77 7.26
N VAL A 76 2.30 6.89 7.94
CA VAL A 76 1.44 8.08 7.88
C VAL A 76 1.68 9.06 9.03
N GLY A 77 2.40 8.62 10.07
CA GLY A 77 2.71 9.44 11.22
C GLY A 77 3.62 8.74 12.20
N THR A 78 3.91 9.42 13.31
CA THR A 78 4.78 8.91 14.36
C THR A 78 4.21 9.30 15.72
N LEU A 79 4.20 8.35 16.65
CA LEU A 79 3.82 8.59 18.05
C LEU A 79 5.09 8.66 18.91
N ASP A 80 5.27 9.78 19.62
CA ASP A 80 6.41 10.01 20.52
C ASP A 80 5.99 10.13 21.99
N ARG A 81 5.36 9.07 22.52
CA ARG A 81 4.94 9.01 23.94
C ARG A 81 5.80 8.07 24.78
N ALA A 82 6.48 7.13 24.14
CA ALA A 82 7.35 6.13 24.76
C ALA A 82 8.42 5.70 23.75
N GLY A 83 9.14 6.71 23.22
CA GLY A 83 10.03 6.60 22.07
C GLY A 83 9.30 6.80 20.75
N VAL A 84 10.10 6.94 19.68
CA VAL A 84 9.65 7.13 18.30
C VAL A 84 9.03 5.84 17.76
N ARG A 85 7.69 5.80 17.67
CA ARG A 85 6.94 4.64 17.14
C ARG A 85 6.24 5.04 15.84
N PRO A 86 6.61 4.46 14.68
CA PRO A 86 5.93 4.76 13.42
C PRO A 86 4.48 4.24 13.46
N ILE A 87 3.59 4.99 12.83
CA ILE A 87 2.18 4.64 12.62
C ILE A 87 2.04 4.27 11.15
N GLY A 88 1.73 3.00 10.88
CA GLY A 88 1.50 2.50 9.52
C GLY A 88 0.13 2.90 8.97
N ALA A 89 0.05 3.04 7.65
CA ALA A 89 -1.24 3.16 6.96
C ALA A 89 -2.09 1.91 7.18
N ASN A 90 -3.41 2.09 7.28
CA ASN A 90 -4.34 0.97 7.36
C ASN A 90 -4.88 0.60 5.97
N THR A 91 -5.19 -0.67 5.76
CA THR A 91 -5.78 -1.18 4.51
C THR A 91 -7.28 -1.46 4.61
N PHE A 92 -7.87 -1.33 5.81
CA PHE A 92 -9.28 -1.55 6.07
C PHE A 92 -9.93 -0.34 6.75
N GLU A 93 -11.25 -0.25 6.69
CA GLU A 93 -12.02 0.82 7.30
C GLU A 93 -12.38 0.50 8.76
N ILE A 94 -12.30 1.51 9.63
CA ILE A 94 -12.70 1.41 11.03
C ILE A 94 -14.10 2.00 11.15
N SER A 95 -15.06 1.18 11.58
CA SER A 95 -16.45 1.61 11.79
C SER A 95 -16.59 2.46 13.06
N THR A 96 -15.97 2.02 14.16
CA THR A 96 -16.05 2.72 15.45
C THR A 96 -14.91 2.30 16.36
N THR A 97 -14.55 3.16 17.30
CA THR A 97 -13.60 2.85 18.38
C THR A 97 -14.25 2.87 19.75
N ASP A 98 -15.45 3.43 19.89
CA ASP A 98 -15.98 3.83 21.21
C ASP A 98 -17.00 2.84 21.80
N THR A 99 -17.41 1.84 21.03
CA THR A 99 -18.41 0.85 21.47
C THR A 99 -17.83 -0.18 22.43
N LEU A 100 -16.51 -0.42 22.40
CA LEU A 100 -15.84 -1.40 23.25
C LEU A 100 -14.96 -0.72 24.33
N PRO A 101 -14.89 -1.28 25.56
CA PRO A 101 -14.05 -0.75 26.62
C PRO A 101 -12.58 -0.62 26.21
N GLY A 102 -11.97 0.51 26.55
CA GLY A 102 -10.58 0.81 26.20
C GLY A 102 -10.36 1.26 24.77
N HIS A 103 -11.39 1.82 24.13
CA HIS A 103 -11.37 2.34 22.75
C HIS A 103 -10.87 1.33 21.71
N ARG A 104 -11.36 0.08 21.79
CA ARG A 104 -10.94 -0.99 20.88
C ARG A 104 -11.58 -0.77 19.50
N PRO A 105 -10.79 -0.58 18.42
CA PRO A 105 -11.33 -0.39 17.09
C PRO A 105 -12.12 -1.60 16.61
N VAL A 106 -13.27 -1.34 15.98
CA VAL A 106 -14.09 -2.30 15.26
C VAL A 106 -13.98 -2.01 13.78
N ALA A 107 -13.45 -2.97 13.02
CA ALA A 107 -13.28 -2.87 11.58
C ALA A 107 -14.58 -3.19 10.83
N VAL A 108 -14.76 -2.59 9.65
CA VAL A 108 -15.80 -2.99 8.70
C VAL A 108 -15.39 -4.31 8.05
N SER A 109 -16.31 -5.27 8.00
CA SER A 109 -16.14 -6.50 7.22
C SER A 109 -16.67 -6.28 5.81
N THR A 110 -15.93 -6.73 4.80
CA THR A 110 -16.40 -6.79 3.41
C THR A 110 -17.19 -8.08 3.10
N LEU A 111 -17.26 -9.01 4.06
CA LEU A 111 -17.97 -10.27 3.90
C LEU A 111 -19.49 -10.05 3.89
N HIS A 112 -20.15 -10.55 2.84
CA HIS A 112 -21.60 -10.53 2.74
C HIS A 112 -22.21 -11.66 3.59
N ILE A 113 -22.86 -11.28 4.68
CA ILE A 113 -23.56 -12.21 5.58
C ILE A 113 -24.97 -12.42 5.02
N ALA A 114 -25.35 -13.69 4.86
CA ALA A 114 -26.71 -14.11 4.52
C ALA A 114 -27.64 -13.99 5.74
N ASP A 115 -28.88 -14.48 5.63
CA ASP A 115 -29.86 -14.34 6.71
C ASP A 115 -29.36 -14.99 8.02
N ILE A 116 -29.28 -14.20 9.08
CA ILE A 116 -28.79 -14.61 10.39
C ILE A 116 -29.81 -15.46 11.16
N HIS A 117 -31.10 -15.40 10.79
CA HIS A 117 -32.19 -16.02 11.55
C HIS A 117 -32.46 -17.47 11.14
N THR A 118 -31.74 -18.00 10.15
CA THR A 118 -31.95 -19.37 9.67
C THR A 118 -31.44 -20.42 10.67
N LEU A 119 -30.52 -20.04 11.56
CA LEU A 119 -29.87 -20.94 12.52
C LEU A 119 -30.18 -20.52 13.97
N PRO A 120 -30.33 -21.49 14.88
CA PRO A 120 -30.55 -21.19 16.30
C PRO A 120 -29.42 -20.32 16.89
N GLY A 121 -29.82 -19.22 17.52
CA GLY A 121 -28.91 -18.28 18.18
C GLY A 121 -28.28 -17.25 17.24
N ASP A 122 -28.99 -16.86 16.17
CA ASP A 122 -28.60 -15.82 15.22
C ASP A 122 -27.17 -16.00 14.67
N ARG A 123 -26.82 -17.23 14.32
CA ARG A 123 -25.48 -17.57 13.85
C ARG A 123 -25.28 -17.03 12.44
N PRO A 124 -24.32 -16.10 12.22
CA PRO A 124 -24.09 -15.56 10.88
C PRO A 124 -23.55 -16.64 9.95
N ILE A 125 -24.12 -16.70 8.75
CA ILE A 125 -23.68 -17.55 7.64
C ILE A 125 -23.39 -16.68 6.43
N ALA A 126 -22.51 -17.13 5.54
CA ALA A 126 -22.22 -16.48 4.27
C ALA A 126 -22.55 -17.45 3.12
N ASN A 127 -22.73 -16.92 1.92
CA ASN A 127 -22.94 -17.74 0.74
C ASN A 127 -21.63 -18.44 0.33
N ASN A 128 -21.69 -19.73 0.04
CA ASN A 128 -20.56 -20.53 -0.44
C ASN A 128 -20.04 -20.02 -1.79
N ASP A 129 -20.93 -19.51 -2.66
CA ASP A 129 -20.55 -19.04 -4.00
C ASP A 129 -19.68 -17.76 -3.97
N ASP A 130 -19.79 -16.96 -2.91
CA ASP A 130 -19.05 -15.71 -2.75
C ASP A 130 -17.72 -15.89 -2.00
N VAL A 131 -17.63 -16.93 -1.15
CA VAL A 131 -16.48 -17.17 -0.25
C VAL A 131 -15.56 -18.25 -0.79
N ASP A 132 -16.13 -19.32 -1.33
CA ASP A 132 -15.38 -20.49 -1.77
C ASP A 132 -15.17 -20.50 -3.29
N PRO A 133 -14.10 -21.15 -3.78
CA PRO A 133 -13.95 -21.39 -5.21
C PRO A 133 -15.16 -22.13 -5.78
N HIS A 134 -15.46 -21.90 -7.06
CA HIS A 134 -16.58 -22.57 -7.72
C HIS A 134 -16.49 -24.11 -7.55
N PRO A 135 -17.61 -24.81 -7.27
CA PRO A 135 -17.60 -26.24 -6.93
C PRO A 135 -16.87 -27.13 -7.94
N SER A 136 -16.86 -26.78 -9.23
CA SER A 136 -16.10 -27.50 -10.27
C SER A 136 -14.60 -27.59 -10.00
N ILE A 137 -14.03 -26.60 -9.29
CA ILE A 137 -12.62 -26.59 -8.89
C ILE A 137 -12.41 -27.55 -7.71
N LEU A 138 -13.32 -27.56 -6.73
CA LEU A 138 -13.21 -28.43 -5.56
C LEU A 138 -13.44 -29.90 -5.90
N MET A 139 -14.38 -30.22 -6.81
CA MET A 139 -14.69 -31.59 -7.20
C MET A 139 -13.58 -32.27 -8.03
N GLY A 140 -12.61 -31.50 -8.55
CA GLY A 140 -11.46 -32.04 -9.29
C GLY A 140 -10.36 -32.66 -8.43
N TYR A 141 -10.48 -32.62 -7.09
CA TYR A 141 -9.51 -33.17 -6.14
C TYR A 141 -10.01 -34.42 -5.39
N LEU A 142 -11.18 -34.94 -5.75
CA LEU A 142 -11.71 -36.21 -5.25
C LEU A 142 -11.40 -37.31 -6.27
N ASP A 143 -10.37 -38.12 -5.97
CA ASP A 143 -10.05 -39.38 -6.67
C ASP A 143 -10.87 -40.54 -6.10
#